data_AF-A0A536SG19-F1
#
_entry.id   AF-A0A536SG19-F1
#
_cell.length_a   1.000
_cell.length_b   1.000
_cell.length_c   1.000
_cell.angle_alpha   90.00
_cell.angle_beta   90.00
_cell.angle_gamma   90.00
#
_symmetry.space_group_name_H-M   'P 1'
#
loop_
_entity.id
_entity.type
_entity.pdbx_description
1 polymer ?
#
loop_
_entity_poly.entity_id
_entity_poly.type
_entity_poly.pdbx_seq_one_letter_code
_entity_poly.pdbx_strand_id
1 'polypeptide(L)'
;MTAKERQLAAVSAAAVRPAARLPLLKQLGPGLITGAADDDPSGIASYSQAGAQFGYGMLWSVFFTLPLMIGIQIVSARIGRVTGHGLAANIRQHYPKSLLYAVISL
;
A
#
# COMPACT_ATOMS: atom_id res chain seq x y z
N MET A 1 3.27 12.87 49.49
CA MET A 1 3.53 12.72 48.04
C MET A 1 4.76 11.86 47.86
N THR A 2 4.54 10.55 47.73
CA THR A 2 5.57 9.50 47.77
C THR A 2 6.21 9.32 46.39
N ALA A 3 7.49 8.95 46.34
CA ALA A 3 8.27 8.77 45.11
C ALA A 3 7.59 7.88 44.04
N LYS A 4 6.73 6.96 44.49
CA LYS A 4 5.92 6.06 43.64
C LYS A 4 4.92 6.82 42.77
N GLU A 5 4.32 7.91 43.25
CA GLU A 5 3.36 8.72 42.49
C GLU A 5 4.04 9.52 41.38
N ARG A 6 5.26 10.01 41.62
CA ARG A 6 6.09 10.67 40.60
C ARG A 6 6.50 9.70 39.50
N GLN A 7 6.79 8.45 39.86
CA GLN A 7 7.19 7.41 38.91
C GLN A 7 5.99 6.94 38.06
N LEU A 8 4.80 6.79 38.66
CA LEU A 8 3.55 6.52 37.94
C LEU A 8 3.18 7.66 36.98
N ALA A 9 3.34 8.92 37.42
CA ALA A 9 3.10 10.08 36.57
C ALA A 9 4.10 10.18 35.41
N ALA A 10 5.37 9.84 35.63
CA ALA A 10 6.41 9.84 34.59
C ALA A 10 6.17 8.75 33.53
N VAL A 11 5.73 7.55 33.95
CA VAL A 11 5.36 6.46 33.04
C VAL A 11 4.12 6.81 32.22
N SER A 12 3.12 7.44 32.84
CA SER A 12 1.91 7.93 32.17
C SER A 12 2.22 9.04 31.15
N ALA A 13 3.11 9.97 31.49
CA ALA A 13 3.54 11.05 30.58
C ALA A 13 4.40 10.54 29.41
N ALA A 14 5.21 9.50 29.62
CA ALA A 14 5.99 8.87 28.55
C ALA A 14 5.11 8.07 27.57
N ALA A 15 3.98 7.53 28.03
CA ALA A 15 3.04 6.76 27.21
C ALA A 15 2.23 7.64 26.25
N VAL A 16 2.11 8.96 26.52
CA VAL A 16 1.38 9.92 25.70
C VAL A 16 2.36 10.88 25.00
N ARG A 17 3.36 10.34 24.29
CA ARG A 17 4.07 11.15 23.30
C ARG A 17 3.21 11.16 22.03
N PRO A 18 2.67 12.32 21.60
CA PRO A 18 1.98 12.38 20.33
C PRO A 18 2.96 11.90 19.26
N ALA A 19 2.56 10.88 18.49
CA ALA A 19 3.37 10.36 17.41
C ALA A 19 3.77 11.56 16.52
N ALA A 20 5.07 11.88 16.51
CA ALA A 20 5.57 12.98 15.71
C ALA A 20 5.18 12.70 14.26
N ARG A 21 4.32 13.56 13.67
CA ARG A 21 3.92 13.38 12.28
C ARG A 21 5.17 13.45 11.43
N LEU A 22 5.52 12.32 10.82
CA LEU A 22 6.61 12.29 9.85
C LEU A 22 6.31 13.31 8.75
N PRO A 23 7.32 14.01 8.21
CA PRO A 23 7.14 14.87 7.04
C PRO A 23 6.42 14.10 5.92
N LEU A 24 5.51 14.77 5.20
CA LEU A 24 4.67 14.16 4.16
C LEU A 24 5.51 13.33 3.16
N LEU A 25 6.67 13.86 2.75
CA LEU A 25 7.63 13.19 1.87
C LEU A 25 8.11 11.83 2.41
N LYS A 26 8.29 11.69 3.73
CA LYS A 26 8.68 10.40 4.34
C LYS A 26 7.51 9.41 4.41
N GLN A 27 6.27 9.89 4.38
CA GLN A 27 5.08 9.04 4.36
C GLN A 27 4.70 8.56 2.95
N LEU A 28 5.04 9.34 1.91
CA LEU A 28 4.72 9.05 0.52
C LEU A 28 5.55 7.91 -0.09
N GLY A 29 6.72 7.59 0.49
CA GLY A 29 7.67 6.62 -0.08
C GLY A 29 7.05 5.31 -0.56
N PRO A 30 6.33 4.55 0.29
CA PRO A 30 5.73 3.28 -0.12
C PRO A 30 4.69 3.42 -1.24
N GLY A 31 3.89 4.51 -1.22
CA GLY A 31 2.88 4.78 -2.23
C GLY A 31 3.49 5.16 -3.58
N LEU A 32 4.54 6.00 -3.58
CA LEU A 32 5.26 6.38 -4.79
C LEU A 32 5.97 5.19 -5.44
N ILE A 33 6.59 4.32 -4.64
CA ILE A 33 7.24 3.10 -5.14
C ILE A 33 6.19 2.16 -5.75
N THR A 34 5.04 1.98 -5.09
CA THR A 34 3.97 1.13 -5.61
C THR A 34 3.38 1.68 -6.90
N GLY A 35 3.14 2.99 -6.99
CA GLY A 35 2.67 3.63 -8.21
C GLY A 35 3.68 3.51 -9.35
N ALA A 36 4.97 3.76 -9.08
CA ALA A 36 6.02 3.59 -10.09
C ALA A 36 6.19 2.14 -10.56
N ALA A 37 5.85 1.15 -9.71
CA ALA A 37 5.85 -0.26 -10.08
C ALA A 37 4.63 -0.67 -10.91
N ASP A 38 3.52 0.06 -10.81
CA ASP A 38 2.28 -0.18 -11.58
C ASP A 38 2.45 0.24 -13.06
N ASP A 39 3.25 1.29 -13.31
CA ASP A 39 3.60 1.78 -14.65
C ASP A 39 4.88 1.12 -15.21
N ASP A 40 4.85 -0.20 -15.33
CA ASP A 40 5.98 -0.97 -15.87
C ASP A 40 6.09 -0.85 -17.41
N PRO A 41 7.22 -1.26 -18.03
CA PRO A 41 7.41 -1.14 -19.49
C PRO A 41 6.33 -1.86 -20.32
N SER A 42 5.76 -2.96 -19.80
CA SER A 42 4.72 -3.72 -20.49
C SER A 42 3.38 -2.95 -20.49
N GLY A 43 3.04 -2.30 -19.38
CA GLY A 43 1.93 -1.37 -19.27
C GLY A 43 2.08 -0.20 -20.23
N ILE A 44 3.23 0.49 -20.21
CA ILE A 44 3.49 1.63 -21.10
C ILE A 44 3.31 1.25 -22.58
N ALA A 45 3.80 0.08 -22.99
CA ALA A 45 3.60 -0.43 -24.36
C ALA A 45 2.10 -0.65 -24.68
N SER A 46 1.37 -1.28 -23.75
CA SER A 46 -0.07 -1.57 -23.92
C SER A 46 -0.90 -0.29 -24.04
N TYR A 47 -0.66 0.70 -23.17
CA TYR A 47 -1.40 1.95 -23.18
C TYR A 47 -1.04 2.80 -24.40
N SER A 48 0.22 2.74 -24.87
CA SER A 48 0.66 3.40 -26.10
C SER A 48 -0.02 2.80 -27.34
N GLN A 49 -0.10 1.46 -27.42
CA GLN A 49 -0.84 0.79 -28.48
C GLN A 49 -2.32 1.16 -28.45
N ALA A 50 -2.94 1.12 -27.26
CA ALA A 50 -4.34 1.52 -27.10
C ALA A 50 -4.55 2.99 -27.52
N GLY A 51 -3.64 3.89 -27.16
CA GLY A 51 -3.68 5.29 -27.59
C GLY A 51 -3.54 5.45 -29.10
N ALA A 52 -2.66 4.70 -29.75
CA ALA A 52 -2.50 4.72 -31.21
C ALA A 52 -3.74 4.17 -31.95
N GLN A 53 -4.41 3.16 -31.39
CA GLN A 53 -5.58 2.53 -32.00
C GLN A 53 -6.90 3.27 -31.75
N PHE A 54 -7.11 3.78 -30.53
CA PHE A 54 -8.38 4.33 -30.08
C PHE A 54 -8.35 5.85 -29.85
N GLY A 55 -7.17 6.48 -29.93
CA GLY A 55 -7.00 7.88 -29.59
C GLY A 55 -7.52 8.18 -28.18
N TYR A 56 -8.36 9.20 -28.07
CA TYR A 56 -9.01 9.57 -26.81
C TYR A 56 -10.29 8.78 -26.50
N GLY A 57 -10.73 7.86 -27.36
CA GLY A 57 -11.99 7.12 -27.22
C GLY A 57 -12.06 6.22 -25.98
N MET A 58 -10.92 5.91 -25.36
CA MET A 58 -10.83 5.10 -24.13
C MET A 58 -10.79 5.93 -22.84
N LEU A 59 -10.68 7.27 -22.89
CA LEU A 59 -10.50 8.12 -21.70
C LEU A 59 -11.65 8.03 -20.69
N TRP A 60 -12.85 7.70 -21.14
CA TRP A 60 -13.99 7.53 -20.23
C TRP A 60 -13.79 6.35 -19.26
N SER A 61 -12.95 5.37 -19.61
CA SER A 61 -12.69 4.22 -18.73
C SER A 61 -11.97 4.63 -17.44
N VAL A 62 -11.22 5.73 -17.47
CA VAL A 62 -10.45 6.28 -16.34
C VAL A 62 -11.33 6.55 -15.12
N PHE A 63 -12.60 6.92 -15.34
CA PHE A 63 -13.56 7.15 -14.26
C PHE A 63 -13.89 5.89 -13.45
N PHE A 64 -13.70 4.71 -14.04
CA PHE A 64 -13.92 3.43 -13.39
C PHE A 64 -12.60 2.77 -12.97
N THR A 65 -11.58 2.83 -13.82
CA THR A 65 -10.30 2.14 -13.57
C THR A 65 -9.49 2.80 -12.47
N LEU A 66 -9.45 4.14 -12.39
CA LEU A 66 -8.69 4.84 -11.34
C LEU A 66 -9.26 4.58 -9.93
N PRO A 67 -10.58 4.74 -9.65
CA PRO A 67 -11.10 4.43 -8.33
C PRO A 67 -10.90 2.96 -7.94
N LEU A 68 -11.02 2.05 -8.90
CA LEU A 68 -10.79 0.62 -8.68
C LEU A 68 -9.32 0.34 -8.29
N MET A 69 -8.37 0.90 -9.04
CA MET A 69 -6.93 0.80 -8.78
C MET A 69 -6.59 1.34 -7.38
N ILE A 70 -7.06 2.54 -7.05
CA ILE A 70 -6.86 3.16 -5.73
C ILE A 70 -7.44 2.26 -4.63
N GLY A 71 -8.64 1.70 -4.84
CA GLY A 71 -9.26 0.77 -3.91
C GLY A 71 -8.38 -0.45 -3.62
N ILE A 72 -7.86 -1.09 -4.68
CA ILE A 72 -6.97 -2.25 -4.57
C ILE A 72 -5.66 -1.89 -3.85
N GLN A 73 -5.06 -0.75 -4.16
CA GLN A 73 -3.84 -0.27 -3.52
C GLN A 73 -4.07 0.03 -2.03
N ILE A 74 -5.19 0.66 -1.66
CA ILE A 74 -5.54 0.93 -0.25
C ILE A 74 -5.74 -0.37 0.53
N VAL A 75 -6.46 -1.34 -0.04
CA VAL A 75 -6.68 -2.64 0.62
C VAL A 75 -5.36 -3.37 0.81
N SER A 76 -4.50 -3.40 -0.21
CA SER A 76 -3.18 -4.02 -0.16
C SER A 76 -2.28 -3.35 0.88
N ALA A 77 -2.26 -2.02 0.92
CA ALA A 77 -1.52 -1.25 1.91
C ALA A 77 -2.05 -1.49 3.33
N ARG A 78 -3.36 -1.61 3.52
CA ARG A 78 -3.98 -1.93 4.81
C ARG A 78 -3.61 -3.32 5.29
N ILE A 79 -3.65 -4.32 4.42
CA ILE A 79 -3.23 -5.69 4.74
C ILE A 79 -1.76 -5.68 5.18
N GLY A 80 -0.88 -5.03 4.41
CA GLY A 80 0.53 -4.90 4.77
C GLY A 80 0.75 -4.20 6.10
N ARG A 81 0.03 -3.11 6.35
CA ARG A 81 0.13 -2.33 7.60
C ARG A 81 -0.37 -3.11 8.82
N VAL A 82 -1.45 -3.88 8.69
CA VAL A 82 -2.07 -4.62 9.82
C VAL A 82 -1.31 -5.90 10.13
N THR A 83 -0.87 -6.63 9.10
CA THR A 83 -0.22 -7.94 9.25
C THR A 83 1.30 -7.83 9.44
N GLY A 84 1.90 -6.70 9.07
CA GLY A 84 3.36 -6.52 9.03
C GLY A 84 4.05 -7.27 7.88
N HIS A 85 3.28 -7.90 6.98
CA HIS A 85 3.78 -8.76 5.90
C HIS A 85 3.14 -8.37 4.56
N GLY A 86 3.88 -8.55 3.45
CA GLY A 86 3.34 -8.35 2.11
C GLY A 86 2.26 -9.37 1.73
N LEU A 87 1.54 -9.15 0.63
CA LEU A 87 0.47 -10.04 0.16
C LEU A 87 0.95 -11.49 -0.01
N ALA A 88 2.07 -11.72 -0.70
CA ALA A 88 2.63 -13.05 -0.92
C ALA A 88 2.92 -13.81 0.39
N ALA A 89 3.48 -13.10 1.39
CA ALA A 89 3.76 -13.68 2.69
C ALA A 89 2.47 -14.03 3.45
N ASN A 90 1.44 -13.17 3.39
CA ASN A 90 0.13 -13.47 3.97
C ASN A 90 -0.54 -14.67 3.28
N ILE A 91 -0.47 -14.75 1.95
CA ILE A 91 -1.01 -15.89 1.18
C ILE A 91 -0.32 -17.19 1.61
N ARG A 92 1.01 -17.19 1.69
CA ARG A 92 1.79 -18.36 2.13
C ARG A 92 1.39 -18.87 3.52
N GLN A 93 0.99 -17.97 4.42
CA GLN A 93 0.60 -18.32 5.79
C GLN A 93 -0.81 -18.92 5.90
N HIS A 94 -1.74 -18.51 5.02
CA HIS A 94 -3.16 -18.84 5.15
C HIS A 94 -3.69 -19.78 4.06
N TYR A 95 -2.94 -19.99 2.97
CA TYR A 95 -3.38 -20.73 1.79
C TYR A 95 -2.38 -21.82 1.37
N PRO A 96 -2.83 -22.85 0.61
CA PRO A 96 -1.95 -23.89 0.10
C PRO A 96 -0.88 -23.33 -0.85
N LYS A 97 0.29 -23.97 -0.85
CA LYS A 97 1.47 -23.55 -1.64
C LYS A 97 1.19 -23.47 -3.14
N SER A 98 0.30 -24.32 -3.67
CA SER A 98 -0.10 -24.29 -5.09
C SER A 98 -0.69 -22.94 -5.48
N LEU A 99 -1.57 -22.38 -4.66
CA LEU A 99 -2.17 -21.07 -4.92
C LEU A 99 -1.12 -19.95 -4.87
N LEU A 100 -0.20 -20.02 -3.91
CA LEU A 100 0.91 -19.06 -3.82
C LEU A 100 1.75 -19.06 -5.09
N TYR A 101 2.18 -20.24 -5.56
CA TYR A 101 3.00 -20.32 -6.75
C TYR A 101 2.23 -19.84 -7.98
N ALA A 102 0.96 -20.23 -8.14
CA ALA A 102 0.13 -19.78 -9.26
C ALA A 102 -0.01 -18.25 -9.32
N VAL A 103 -0.18 -17.59 -8.18
CA VAL A 103 -0.32 -16.12 -8.10
C VAL A 103 0.99 -15.39 -8.36
N ILE A 104 2.14 -15.96 -7.96
CA ILE A 104 3.45 -15.33 -8.14
C ILE A 104 4.04 -15.57 -9.54
N SER A 105 3.69 -16.69 -10.17
CA SER A 105 4.24 -17.08 -11.48
C SER A 105 3.49 -16.49 -12.68
N LEU A 106 2.40 -15.76 -12.45
CA LEU A 106 1.60 -15.09 -13.47
C LEU A 106 2.25 -13.75 -13.85
#